data_AF-A0A850BPA9-F1
#
_entry.id   AF-A0A850BPA9-F1
#
_cell.length_a   1.000
_cell.length_b   1.000
_cell.length_c   1.000
_cell.angle_alpha   90.00
_cell.angle_beta   90.00
_cell.angle_gamma   90.00
#
_symmetry.space_group_name_H-M   'P 1'
#
loop_
_entity.id
_entity.type
_entity.pdbx_description
1 polymer ?
#
loop_
_entity_poly.entity_id
_entity_poly.type
_entity_poly.pdbx_seq_one_letter_code
_entity_poly.pdbx_strand_id
1 'polypeptide(L)'
;MSQPVLVQIIGAPIACAEGVKDTWRDVAHWAAGQLKARFGDDVEVKYFDLFDADCPSMPAGAQLPLVMVNGEVTVNGGKISVPAIRRKIENIMETQTV
;
A
#
# COMPACT_ATOMS: atom_id res chain seq x y z
N MET A 1 -22.26 0.82 8.68
CA MET A 1 -21.06 0.00 8.38
C MET A 1 -20.08 0.92 7.69
N SER A 2 -19.00 1.29 8.38
CA SER A 2 -17.94 2.10 7.77
C SER A 2 -17.19 1.23 6.76
N GLN A 3 -16.89 1.78 5.59
CA GLN A 3 -16.07 1.08 4.61
C GLN A 3 -14.63 0.96 5.16
N PRO A 4 -13.96 -0.18 5.01
CA PRO A 4 -12.60 -0.34 5.48
C PRO A 4 -11.67 0.66 4.77
N VAL A 5 -10.65 1.12 5.47
CA VAL A 5 -9.59 1.94 4.88
C VAL A 5 -8.81 1.06 3.90
N LEU A 6 -8.86 1.41 2.62
CA LEU A 6 -8.21 0.65 1.56
C LEU A 6 -6.74 1.08 1.42
N VAL A 7 -5.82 0.15 1.59
CA VAL A 7 -4.39 0.33 1.34
C VAL A 7 -4.03 -0.41 0.06
N GLN A 8 -3.61 0.32 -0.97
CA GLN A 8 -3.18 -0.23 -2.25
C GLN A 8 -1.68 -0.10 -2.36
N ILE A 9 -0.99 -1.22 -2.53
CA ILE A 9 0.46 -1.29 -2.71
C ILE A 9 0.72 -1.71 -4.16
N ILE A 10 1.44 -0.88 -4.90
CA ILE A 10 1.78 -1.13 -6.29
C ILE A 10 3.29 -1.35 -6.37
N GLY A 11 3.68 -2.52 -6.88
CA GLY A 11 5.06 -2.86 -7.19
C GLY A 11 5.22 -3.13 -8.69
N ALA A 12 6.42 -3.50 -9.12
CA ALA A 12 6.60 -4.12 -10.42
C ALA A 12 7.21 -5.52 -10.25
N PRO A 13 6.88 -6.47 -11.15
CA PRO A 13 7.42 -7.84 -11.10
C PRO A 13 8.93 -7.89 -11.42
N ILE A 14 9.50 -6.77 -11.86
CA ILE A 14 10.93 -6.64 -12.18
C ILE A 14 11.45 -5.44 -11.39
N ALA A 15 12.14 -5.69 -10.27
CA ALA A 15 13.02 -4.68 -9.71
C ALA A 15 14.20 -4.50 -10.67
N CYS A 16 14.46 -3.26 -11.11
CA CYS A 16 15.50 -2.94 -12.08
C CYS A 16 16.87 -3.57 -11.77
N ALA A 17 17.55 -4.00 -12.84
CA ALA A 17 18.96 -4.40 -13.03
C ALA A 17 19.57 -5.54 -12.19
N GLU A 18 19.14 -5.83 -10.95
CA GLU A 18 19.88 -6.75 -10.06
C GLU A 18 19.13 -8.05 -9.68
N GLY A 19 18.13 -8.45 -10.47
CA GLY A 19 17.59 -9.82 -10.41
C GLY A 19 16.77 -10.17 -9.18
N VAL A 20 16.28 -9.19 -8.43
CA VAL A 20 15.40 -9.41 -7.27
C VAL A 20 13.95 -9.51 -7.74
N LYS A 21 13.50 -10.74 -7.98
CA LYS A 21 12.19 -11.05 -8.57
C LYS A 21 11.01 -11.02 -7.59
N ASP A 22 11.26 -11.07 -6.27
CA ASP A 22 10.20 -11.38 -5.29
C ASP A 22 10.07 -10.42 -4.08
N THR A 23 10.91 -9.38 -3.95
CA THR A 23 10.97 -8.62 -2.68
C THR A 23 9.79 -7.71 -2.37
N TRP A 24 9.20 -7.03 -3.35
CA TRP A 24 8.08 -6.12 -3.04
C TRP A 24 6.79 -6.84 -2.70
N ARG A 25 6.53 -7.99 -3.33
CA ARG A 25 5.37 -8.83 -3.00
C ARG A 25 5.50 -9.36 -1.58
N ASP A 26 6.67 -9.88 -1.21
CA ASP A 26 6.92 -10.38 0.14
C ASP A 26 6.80 -9.27 1.20
N VAL A 27 7.38 -8.09 0.92
CA VAL A 27 7.28 -6.93 1.82
C VAL A 27 5.84 -6.42 1.92
N ALA A 28 5.08 -6.44 0.81
CA ALA A 28 3.66 -6.07 0.82
C ALA A 28 2.82 -7.05 1.63
N HIS A 29 3.04 -8.37 1.50
CA HIS A 29 2.38 -9.37 2.33
C HIS A 29 2.74 -9.23 3.81
N TRP A 30 4.02 -8.99 4.12
CA TRP A 30 4.45 -8.72 5.49
C TRP A 30 3.75 -7.46 6.05
N ALA A 31 3.73 -6.37 5.29
CA ALA A 31 3.06 -5.13 5.67
C ALA A 31 1.55 -5.35 5.90
N ALA A 32 0.88 -6.11 5.02
CA ALA A 32 -0.52 -6.47 5.18
C ALA A 32 -0.77 -7.22 6.49
N GLY A 33 0.11 -8.17 6.84
CA GLY A 33 0.05 -8.88 8.12
C GLY A 33 0.17 -7.95 9.33
N GLN A 34 1.10 -6.99 9.29
CA GLN A 34 1.26 -6.00 10.37
C GLN A 34 0.04 -5.09 10.52
N LEU A 35 -0.52 -4.61 9.40
CA LEU A 35 -1.69 -3.73 9.41
C LEU A 35 -2.94 -4.48 9.88
N LYS A 36 -3.16 -5.71 9.40
CA LYS A 36 -4.27 -6.56 9.84
C LYS A 36 -4.18 -6.89 11.33
N ALA A 37 -2.99 -7.17 11.86
CA ALA A 37 -2.81 -7.41 13.29
C ALA A 37 -3.16 -6.20 14.17
N ARG A 38 -3.05 -4.98 13.63
CA ARG A 38 -3.28 -3.73 14.37
C ARG A 38 -4.71 -3.18 14.22
N PHE A 39 -5.29 -3.33 13.03
CA PHE A 39 -6.57 -2.68 12.67
C PHE A 39 -7.68 -3.69 12.36
N GLY A 40 -7.39 -4.99 12.31
CA GLY A 40 -8.38 -6.01 12.02
C GLY A 40 -9.02 -5.81 10.65
N ASP A 41 -10.35 -5.90 10.62
CA ASP A 41 -11.16 -5.77 9.40
C ASP A 41 -11.47 -4.31 9.02
N ASP A 42 -11.01 -3.34 9.82
CA ASP A 42 -11.16 -1.90 9.48
C ASP A 42 -10.19 -1.46 8.37
N VAL A 43 -9.25 -2.31 7.97
CA VAL A 43 -8.27 -2.06 6.91
C VAL A 43 -8.25 -3.22 5.92
N GLU A 44 -8.35 -2.90 4.64
CA GLU A 44 -8.16 -3.85 3.54
C GLU A 44 -6.85 -3.52 2.81
N VAL A 45 -5.95 -4.49 2.66
CA VAL A 45 -4.68 -4.29 1.93
C VAL A 45 -4.71 -5.08 0.63
N LYS A 46 -4.49 -4.39 -0.50
CA LYS A 46 -4.39 -4.98 -1.83
C LYS A 46 -3.02 -4.71 -2.43
N TYR A 47 -2.40 -5.75 -2.97
CA TYR A 47 -1.19 -5.64 -3.76
C TYR A 47 -1.53 -5.74 -5.24
N PHE A 48 -0.90 -4.89 -6.06
CA PHE A 48 -1.00 -4.91 -7.51
C PHE A 48 0.41 -4.92 -8.10
N ASP A 49 0.62 -5.76 -9.10
CA ASP A 49 1.72 -5.56 -10.02
C ASP A 49 1.36 -4.44 -11.00
N LEU A 50 2.37 -3.65 -11.37
CA LEU A 50 2.21 -2.53 -12.31
C LEU A 50 1.51 -2.91 -13.62
N PHE A 51 1.70 -4.15 -14.05
CA PHE A 51 1.17 -4.66 -15.32
C PHE A 51 -0.13 -5.47 -15.15
N ASP A 52 -0.70 -5.54 -13.95
CA ASP A 52 -2.01 -6.16 -13.73
C ASP A 52 -3.11 -5.34 -14.40
N ALA A 53 -4.09 -6.02 -15.00
CA ALA A 53 -5.24 -5.36 -15.64
C ALA A 53 -6.06 -4.52 -14.66
N ASP A 54 -6.09 -4.91 -13.38
CA ASP A 54 -6.82 -4.24 -12.31
C ASP A 54 -5.95 -3.24 -11.53
N CYS A 55 -4.70 -2.98 -11.98
CA CYS A 55 -3.83 -2.01 -11.32
C CYS A 55 -4.47 -0.62 -11.35
N PRO A 56 -4.64 0.06 -10.20
CA PRO A 56 -5.27 1.37 -10.15
C PRO A 56 -4.42 2.42 -10.89
N SER A 57 -5.09 3.46 -11.38
CA SER A 57 -4.40 4.59 -12.02
C SER A 57 -3.45 5.27 -11.04
N MET A 58 -2.22 5.52 -11.50
CA MET A 58 -1.19 6.18 -10.70
C MET A 58 -1.06 7.65 -11.10
N PRO A 59 -0.67 8.53 -10.17
CA PRO A 59 -0.37 9.91 -10.49
C PRO A 59 0.86 10.03 -11.40
N ALA A 60 0.91 11.12 -12.17
CA ALA A 60 2.06 11.41 -13.01
C ALA A 60 3.35 11.51 -12.18
N GLY A 61 4.43 10.85 -12.64
CA GLY A 61 5.70 10.83 -11.93
C GLY A 61 5.75 9.90 -10.71
N ALA A 62 4.80 8.97 -10.57
CA ALA A 62 4.87 7.91 -9.57
C ALA A 62 6.15 7.07 -9.72
N GLN A 63 6.78 6.77 -8.59
CA GLN A 63 7.94 5.92 -8.42
C GLN A 63 7.53 4.70 -7.60
N LEU A 64 8.08 3.54 -7.96
CA LEU A 64 7.79 2.28 -7.28
C LEU A 64 8.78 2.02 -6.13
N PRO A 65 8.34 1.37 -5.04
CA PRO A 65 6.96 0.98 -4.77
C PRO A 65 6.06 2.20 -4.44
N LEU A 66 4.81 2.16 -4.90
CA LEU A 66 3.81 3.19 -4.62
C LEU A 66 2.80 2.63 -3.61
N VAL A 67 2.49 3.37 -2.55
CA VAL A 67 1.41 3.00 -1.61
C VAL A 67 0.41 4.12 -1.55
N MET A 68 -0.86 3.78 -1.75
CA MET A 68 -2.00 4.68 -1.64
C MET A 68 -2.92 4.21 -0.51
N VAL A 69 -3.44 5.15 0.28
CA VAL A 69 -4.43 4.89 1.33
C VAL A 69 -5.68 5.68 0.98
N ASN A 70 -6.79 4.98 0.71
CA ASN A 70 -8.02 5.56 0.13
C ASN A 70 -7.75 6.41 -1.13
N GLY A 71 -6.84 5.95 -2.00
CA GLY A 71 -6.45 6.66 -3.22
C GLY A 71 -5.45 7.81 -3.03
N GLU A 72 -5.09 8.16 -1.79
CA GLU A 72 -4.09 9.19 -1.52
C GLU A 72 -2.68 8.61 -1.37
N VAL A 73 -1.71 9.18 -2.08
CA VAL A 73 -0.31 8.74 -2.03
C VAL A 73 0.28 8.92 -0.62
N THR A 74 0.80 7.82 -0.08
CA THR A 74 1.46 7.78 1.23
C THR A 74 2.95 7.42 1.11
N VAL A 75 3.30 6.56 0.16
CA VAL A 75 4.69 6.23 -0.18
C VAL A 75 4.86 6.33 -1.69
N ASN A 76 5.91 7.00 -2.15
CA ASN A 76 6.21 7.17 -3.57
C ASN A 76 7.71 6.89 -3.79
N GLY A 77 8.04 5.67 -4.19
CA GLY A 77 9.42 5.23 -4.34
C GLY A 77 10.10 4.79 -3.04
N GLY A 78 11.32 4.26 -3.17
CA GLY A 78 12.13 3.82 -2.03
C GLY A 78 11.63 2.52 -1.40
N LYS A 79 10.98 2.60 -0.23
CA LYS A 79 10.58 1.43 0.57
C LYS A 79 9.15 1.57 1.10
N ILE A 80 8.43 0.44 1.12
CA ILE A 80 7.14 0.32 1.81
C ILE A 80 7.36 0.58 3.32
N SER A 81 6.81 1.69 3.82
CA SER A 81 6.95 2.12 5.21
C SER A 81 5.68 1.87 6.01
N VAL A 82 5.63 0.75 6.73
CA VAL A 82 4.50 0.42 7.63
C VAL A 82 4.20 1.55 8.64
N PRO A 83 5.21 2.21 9.27
CA PRO A 83 4.92 3.32 10.17
C PRO A 83 4.20 4.50 9.50
N ALA A 84 4.56 4.84 8.25
CA ALA A 84 3.91 5.92 7.51
C ALA A 84 2.46 5.55 7.15
N ILE A 85 2.24 4.33 6.68
CA ILE A 85 0.91 3.80 6.33
C ILE A 85 0.03 3.78 7.58
N ARG A 86 0.54 3.26 8.69
CA ARG A 86 -0.15 3.23 9.98
C ARG A 86 -0.61 4.62 10.41
N ARG A 87 0.29 5.61 10.41
CA ARG A 87 -0.04 6.98 10.81
C ARG A 87 -1.15 7.56 9.91
N LYS A 88 -1.10 7.29 8.61
CA LYS A 88 -2.14 7.76 7.68
C LYS A 88 -3.50 7.13 7.99
N ILE A 89 -3.54 5.83 8.27
CA ILE A 89 -4.77 5.11 8.67
C ILE A 89 -5.31 5.70 9.97
N GLU A 90 -4.46 5.86 11.00
CA GLU A 90 -4.86 6.44 12.29
C GLU A 90 -5.51 7.82 12.11
N ASN A 91 -4.89 8.71 11.33
CA ASN A 91 -5.46 10.04 11.03
C ASN A 91 -6.83 9.96 10.32
N ILE A 92 -7.02 9.02 9.39
CA ILE A 92 -8.29 8.83 8.68
C ILE A 92 -9.37 8.35 9.65
N MET A 93 -9.06 7.36 10.49
CA MET A 93 -10.01 6.80 11.46
C MET A 93 -10.40 7.82 12.54
N GLU A 94 -9.46 8.65 12.99
CA GLU A 94 -9.74 9.78 13.88
C GLU A 94 -10.70 10.79 13.22
N THR A 95 -10.48 11.13 11.95
CA THR A 95 -11.34 12.07 11.21
C THR A 95 -12.75 11.51 10.96
N GLN A 96 -12.92 10.20 10.87
CA GLN A 96 -14.23 9.55 10.69
C GLN A 96 -15.04 9.41 11.98
N THR A 97 -14.43 9.67 13.14
CA THR A 97 -15.07 9.54 14.46
C THR A 97 -15.67 10.87 14.95
N VAL A 98 -15.43 11.97 14.23
CA VAL A 98 -15.89 13.34 14.57
C VAL A 98 -17.12 13.72 13.76
#